data_AF-A0A7Y6QNW9-F1
#
_entry.id   AF-A0A7Y6QNW9-F1
#
_cell.length_a   1.000
_cell.length_b   1.000
_cell.length_c   1.000
_cell.angle_alpha   90.00
_cell.angle_beta   90.00
_cell.angle_gamma   90.00
#
_symmetry.space_group_name_H-M   'P 1'
#
loop_
_entity.id
_entity.type
_entity.pdbx_description
1 polymer ?
#
loop_
_entity_poly.entity_id
_entity_poly.type
_entity_poly.pdbx_seq_one_letter_code
_entity_poly.pdbx_strand_id
1 'polypeptide(L)'
;MLETKTSPAGSNEQANALGAIAESYDVLHNLAILTQARLVSEVAAGTRTSALHAVFQSAEIALLNLVRLTERAGKALQDGDLQRATEVMRWVHGFHLVMRRLGEVPKQIHMMCRDRAPVRTIGIVDSPVMAEFLLASEQLEQQIGRFFDERAAHGGRSITQTLGLGRHTDLDYALLNLARSSVHEMVYWEANLSEVAVDLGGRDYEQFVASDLLRQAVAESQLRIETCYTEFVALHQVPEILSCEANDHVDHAVRDIRAGRYSQATERLQVASTLLPAMVEAQQVMGECLSANDYHIFRDNLGPASGMHSLSIRYHLLRDLFTSLWGELESHFSGGSYVSLEAAVEQMDLERHDSAQNWQLHNLLNAAFRLYELIDGWRHEHLHMPRNCLGGGGTKSMIGVPDGLLTVQRMRDGANALSSLNRLHRARGMVAGPAQGSAALGQHLGRADSLDQRLLRETGAFTRDQFPHVQQKETCPFSRKEPVRRP
;
A
#
# COMPACT_ATOMS: atom_id res chain seq x y z
N MET A 1 33.21 -14.61 6.93
CA MET A 1 33.46 -13.44 7.81
C MET A 1 34.05 -12.34 6.94
N LEU A 2 33.27 -11.33 6.61
CA LEU A 2 33.70 -10.16 5.84
C LEU A 2 33.96 -9.03 6.83
N GLU A 3 35.21 -8.59 6.94
CA GLU A 3 35.61 -7.44 7.75
C GLU A 3 35.22 -6.13 7.06
N THR A 4 34.35 -5.35 7.69
CA THR A 4 33.96 -4.00 7.24
C THR A 4 34.96 -2.97 7.77
N LYS A 5 35.77 -2.38 6.88
CA LYS A 5 36.59 -1.19 7.16
C LYS A 5 35.74 0.07 7.02
N THR A 6 35.72 0.91 8.05
CA THR A 6 35.14 2.26 8.04
C THR A 6 36.18 3.29 7.59
N SER A 7 35.88 4.04 6.53
CA SER A 7 36.65 5.23 6.09
C SER A 7 35.90 6.54 6.38
N PRO A 8 36.60 7.67 6.62
CA PRO A 8 35.98 8.93 6.99
C PRO A 8 35.79 9.93 5.82
N ALA A 9 34.66 10.66 5.90
CA ALA A 9 34.32 12.01 5.44
C ALA A 9 34.80 12.51 4.04
N GLY A 10 33.88 12.43 3.07
CA GLY A 10 33.84 13.20 1.82
C GLY A 10 32.77 12.64 0.87
N SER A 11 31.70 13.41 0.60
CA SER A 11 30.54 13.14 -0.29
C SER A 11 29.69 11.88 -0.07
N ASN A 12 28.53 12.06 0.58
CA ASN A 12 27.16 11.58 0.26
C ASN A 12 26.85 10.19 -0.32
N GLU A 13 27.71 9.17 -0.24
CA GLU A 13 27.24 7.80 -0.48
C GLU A 13 27.70 6.84 0.61
N GLN A 14 26.85 6.69 1.63
CA GLN A 14 26.89 5.50 2.48
C GLN A 14 26.42 4.32 1.61
N ALA A 15 27.32 3.41 1.25
CA ALA A 15 26.99 2.21 0.49
C ALA A 15 27.53 0.95 1.20
N ASN A 16 26.78 -0.14 1.11
CA ASN A 16 27.22 -1.48 1.52
C ASN A 16 27.46 -2.37 0.28
N ALA A 17 27.67 -3.67 0.50
CA ALA A 17 27.91 -4.62 -0.58
C ALA A 17 26.73 -4.72 -1.59
N LEU A 18 25.50 -4.42 -1.16
CA LEU A 18 24.31 -4.47 -1.99
C LEU A 18 24.07 -3.17 -2.76
N GLY A 19 24.54 -2.03 -2.28
CA GLY A 19 24.33 -0.73 -2.95
C GLY A 19 24.24 0.43 -1.98
N ALA A 20 23.68 1.54 -2.44
CA ALA A 20 23.46 2.73 -1.63
C ALA A 20 22.53 2.45 -0.44
N ILE A 21 22.75 3.18 0.65
CA ILE A 21 21.91 3.20 1.83
C ILE A 21 21.04 4.46 1.75
N ALA A 22 19.72 4.29 1.77
CA ALA A 22 18.79 5.41 1.66
C ALA A 22 18.92 6.36 2.86
N GLU A 23 19.23 7.62 2.61
CA GLU A 23 19.42 8.63 3.66
C GLU A 23 18.09 9.15 4.24
N SER A 24 17.00 8.98 3.50
CA SER A 24 15.67 9.42 3.89
C SER A 24 14.58 8.53 3.29
N TYR A 25 13.36 8.67 3.80
CA TYR A 25 12.19 7.99 3.25
C TYR A 25 11.89 8.41 1.80
N ASP A 26 12.10 9.70 1.49
CA ASP A 26 11.91 10.23 0.14
C ASP A 26 12.87 9.60 -0.87
N VAL A 27 14.14 9.45 -0.47
CA VAL A 27 15.17 8.83 -1.31
C VAL A 27 14.89 7.33 -1.47
N LEU A 28 14.50 6.63 -0.39
CA LEU A 28 14.16 5.22 -0.43
C LEU A 28 13.07 4.90 -1.47
N HIS A 29 12.06 5.76 -1.56
CA HIS A 29 10.88 5.53 -2.41
C HIS A 29 10.85 6.40 -3.66
N ASN A 30 11.91 7.16 -3.95
CA ASN A 30 12.00 8.09 -5.08
C ASN A 30 10.83 9.09 -5.15
N LEU A 31 10.39 9.60 -4.00
CA LEU A 31 9.19 10.45 -3.89
C LEU A 31 9.30 11.77 -4.67
N ALA A 32 10.52 12.29 -4.84
CA ALA A 32 10.75 13.47 -5.67
C ALA A 32 10.36 13.22 -7.14
N ILE A 33 10.72 12.06 -7.68
CA ILE A 33 10.40 11.66 -9.06
C ILE A 33 8.90 11.39 -9.19
N LEU A 34 8.29 10.72 -8.22
CA LEU A 34 6.83 10.51 -8.22
C LEU A 34 6.05 11.83 -8.14
N THR A 35 6.54 12.79 -7.35
CA THR A 35 5.96 14.14 -7.27
C THR A 35 6.11 14.86 -8.61
N GLN A 36 7.27 14.75 -9.26
CA GLN A 36 7.48 15.31 -10.59
C GLN A 36 6.54 14.67 -11.62
N ALA A 37 6.40 13.34 -11.62
CA ALA A 37 5.50 12.60 -12.50
C ALA A 37 4.05 13.06 -12.34
N ARG A 38 3.62 13.31 -11.10
CA ARG A 38 2.31 13.90 -10.83
C ARG A 38 2.17 15.30 -11.42
N LEU A 39 3.16 16.17 -11.23
CA LEU A 39 3.10 17.58 -11.62
C LEU A 39 3.15 17.82 -13.13
N VAL A 40 3.93 17.03 -13.88
CA VAL A 40 4.06 17.22 -15.35
C VAL A 40 2.76 16.97 -16.11
N SER A 41 1.82 16.24 -15.50
CA SER A 41 0.50 16.01 -16.07
C SER A 41 -0.41 17.26 -16.01
N GLU A 42 -0.10 18.27 -15.19
CA GLU A 42 -0.95 19.45 -15.01
C GLU A 42 -2.44 19.14 -14.68
N VAL A 43 -2.74 17.94 -14.18
CA VAL A 43 -4.10 17.55 -13.80
C VAL A 43 -4.47 18.21 -12.49
N ALA A 44 -5.60 18.92 -12.46
CA ALA A 44 -6.09 19.56 -11.24
C ALA A 44 -6.35 18.52 -10.13
N ALA A 45 -5.75 18.73 -8.96
CA ALA A 45 -5.82 17.82 -7.81
C ALA A 45 -7.26 17.67 -7.27
N GLY A 46 -7.56 16.49 -6.72
CA GLY A 46 -8.86 16.19 -6.11
C GLY A 46 -10.03 16.22 -7.09
N THR A 47 -9.76 15.97 -8.38
CA THR A 47 -10.75 15.82 -9.46
C THR A 47 -10.90 14.34 -9.85
N ARG A 48 -11.94 14.02 -10.63
CA ARG A 48 -12.07 12.68 -11.22
C ARG A 48 -10.86 12.30 -12.07
N THR A 49 -10.37 13.24 -12.88
CA THR A 49 -9.20 13.03 -13.74
C THR A 49 -7.93 12.77 -12.93
N SER A 50 -7.70 13.50 -11.83
CA SER A 50 -6.51 13.25 -10.98
C SER A 50 -6.59 11.91 -10.26
N ALA A 51 -7.78 11.48 -9.83
CA ALA A 51 -7.99 10.15 -9.27
C ALA A 51 -7.67 9.03 -10.27
N LEU A 52 -8.17 9.13 -11.50
CA LEU A 52 -7.85 8.16 -12.56
C LEU A 52 -6.37 8.22 -12.96
N HIS A 53 -5.77 9.40 -12.98
CA HIS A 53 -4.34 9.58 -13.20
C HIS A 53 -3.52 8.81 -12.15
N ALA A 54 -3.80 8.99 -10.86
CA ALA A 54 -3.13 8.29 -9.77
C ALA A 54 -3.29 6.75 -9.85
N VAL A 55 -4.45 6.26 -10.29
CA VAL A 55 -4.69 4.82 -10.54
C VAL A 55 -3.78 4.30 -11.64
N PHE A 56 -3.69 4.98 -12.78
CA PHE A 56 -2.81 4.56 -13.88
C PHE A 56 -1.33 4.68 -13.54
N GLN A 57 -0.91 5.71 -12.79
CA GLN A 57 0.47 5.79 -12.28
C GLN A 57 0.81 4.61 -11.36
N SER A 58 -0.12 4.25 -10.47
CA SER A 58 0.06 3.09 -9.59
C SER A 58 0.10 1.78 -10.37
N ALA A 59 -0.74 1.64 -11.39
CA ALA A 59 -0.77 0.47 -12.28
C ALA A 59 0.53 0.34 -13.08
N GLU A 60 1.09 1.44 -13.58
CA GLU A 60 2.37 1.46 -14.30
C GLU A 60 3.52 0.97 -13.40
N ILE A 61 3.59 1.43 -12.13
CA ILE A 61 4.57 0.95 -11.15
C ILE A 61 4.43 -0.56 -10.91
N ALA A 62 3.20 -1.03 -10.75
CA ALA A 62 2.92 -2.46 -10.56
C ALA A 62 3.34 -3.28 -11.80
N LEU A 63 3.04 -2.78 -13.01
CA LEU A 63 3.36 -3.43 -14.27
C LEU A 63 4.88 -3.54 -14.50
N LEU A 64 5.63 -2.47 -14.22
CA LEU A 64 7.10 -2.47 -14.26
C LEU A 64 7.70 -3.54 -13.33
N ASN A 65 7.10 -3.76 -12.16
CA ASN A 65 7.54 -4.81 -11.23
C ASN A 65 7.11 -6.20 -11.70
N LEU A 66 5.93 -6.33 -12.31
CA LEU A 66 5.47 -7.58 -12.92
C LEU A 66 6.39 -8.04 -14.06
N VAL A 67 6.88 -7.14 -14.93
CA VAL A 67 7.88 -7.50 -15.97
C VAL A 67 9.08 -8.19 -15.32
N ARG A 68 9.70 -7.51 -14.35
CA ARG A 68 10.92 -8.00 -13.68
C ARG A 68 10.70 -9.30 -12.91
N LEU A 69 9.59 -9.41 -12.18
CA LEU A 69 9.29 -10.61 -11.41
C LEU A 69 9.02 -11.81 -12.32
N THR A 70 8.31 -11.61 -13.43
CA THR A 70 8.06 -12.64 -14.45
C THR A 70 9.37 -13.12 -15.07
N GLU A 71 10.28 -12.21 -15.43
CA GLU A 71 11.62 -12.56 -15.93
C GLU A 71 12.44 -13.35 -14.90
N ARG A 72 12.42 -12.92 -13.63
CA ARG A 72 13.10 -13.62 -12.52
C ARG A 72 12.55 -15.02 -12.28
N ALA A 73 11.23 -15.19 -12.35
CA ALA A 73 10.60 -16.51 -12.24
C ALA A 73 11.00 -17.41 -13.41
N GLY A 74 11.00 -16.88 -14.63
CA GLY A 74 11.44 -17.60 -15.83
C GLY A 74 12.90 -18.03 -15.74
N LYS A 75 13.79 -17.14 -15.28
CA LYS A 75 15.20 -17.44 -15.04
C LYS A 75 15.39 -18.54 -13.98
N ALA A 76 14.67 -18.47 -12.86
CA ALA A 76 14.74 -19.49 -11.82
C ALA A 76 14.34 -20.88 -12.35
N LEU A 77 13.34 -20.95 -13.24
CA LEU A 77 12.97 -22.21 -13.91
C LEU A 77 14.05 -22.71 -14.87
N GLN A 78 14.67 -21.82 -15.65
CA GLN A 78 15.80 -22.17 -16.52
C GLN A 78 16.98 -22.75 -15.73
N ASP A 79 17.23 -22.20 -14.54
CA ASP A 79 18.29 -22.64 -13.63
C ASP A 79 17.88 -23.92 -12.83
N GLY A 80 16.66 -24.43 -13.03
CA GLY A 80 16.12 -25.60 -12.34
C GLY A 80 15.71 -25.36 -10.88
N ASP A 81 15.68 -24.11 -10.43
CA ASP A 81 15.31 -23.71 -9.07
C ASP A 81 13.80 -23.48 -8.94
N LEU A 82 13.08 -24.59 -8.82
CA LEU A 82 11.63 -24.58 -8.65
C LEU A 82 11.17 -23.84 -7.39
N GLN A 83 11.94 -23.93 -6.30
CA GLN A 83 11.58 -23.27 -5.06
C GLN A 83 11.61 -21.75 -5.26
N ARG A 84 12.72 -21.22 -5.79
CA ARG A 84 12.85 -19.80 -6.08
C ARG A 84 11.80 -19.32 -7.08
N ALA A 85 11.55 -20.07 -8.15
CA ALA A 85 10.50 -19.73 -9.11
C ALA A 85 9.13 -19.61 -8.43
N THR A 86 8.80 -20.54 -7.54
CA THR A 86 7.54 -20.52 -6.78
C THR A 86 7.46 -19.32 -5.84
N GLU A 87 8.56 -18.98 -5.15
CA GLU A 87 8.63 -17.81 -4.27
C GLU A 87 8.44 -16.50 -5.05
N VAL A 88 9.11 -16.36 -6.20
CA VAL A 88 8.93 -15.19 -7.08
C VAL A 88 7.51 -15.12 -7.65
N MET A 89 6.91 -16.26 -8.02
CA MET A 89 5.52 -16.31 -8.48
C MET A 89 4.49 -15.90 -7.43
N ARG A 90 4.81 -16.01 -6.12
CA ARG A 90 3.95 -15.42 -5.07
C ARG A 90 3.93 -13.90 -5.14
N TRP A 91 5.10 -13.28 -5.35
CA TRP A 91 5.18 -11.84 -5.59
C TRP A 91 4.43 -11.44 -6.86
N VAL A 92 4.60 -12.17 -7.98
CA VAL A 92 3.83 -11.93 -9.23
C VAL A 92 2.33 -11.94 -8.94
N HIS A 93 1.85 -12.98 -8.25
CA HIS A 93 0.43 -13.08 -7.89
C HIS A 93 -0.02 -11.91 -7.00
N GLY A 94 0.77 -11.52 -6.00
CA GLY A 94 0.48 -10.39 -5.13
C GLY A 94 0.34 -9.06 -5.89
N PHE A 95 1.24 -8.77 -6.82
CA PHE A 95 1.10 -7.57 -7.67
C PHE A 95 -0.15 -7.63 -8.57
N HIS A 96 -0.58 -8.81 -9.03
CA HIS A 96 -1.86 -8.94 -9.73
C HIS A 96 -3.07 -8.68 -8.84
N LEU A 97 -3.03 -9.04 -7.55
CA LEU A 97 -4.09 -8.69 -6.60
C LEU A 97 -4.18 -7.17 -6.41
N VAL A 98 -3.03 -6.48 -6.30
CA VAL A 98 -2.99 -5.01 -6.27
C VAL A 98 -3.56 -4.42 -7.56
N MET A 99 -3.16 -4.94 -8.73
CA MET A 99 -3.70 -4.51 -10.04
C MET A 99 -5.21 -4.73 -10.15
N ARG A 100 -5.74 -5.82 -9.60
CA ARG A 100 -7.19 -6.04 -9.50
C ARG A 100 -7.88 -4.95 -8.71
N ARG A 101 -7.35 -4.58 -7.54
CA ARG A 101 -7.92 -3.47 -6.74
C ARG A 101 -7.87 -2.15 -7.49
N LEU A 102 -6.77 -1.86 -8.20
CA LEU A 102 -6.67 -0.69 -9.06
C LEU A 102 -7.70 -0.73 -10.20
N GLY A 103 -7.91 -1.88 -10.83
CA GLY A 103 -8.92 -2.06 -11.88
C GLY A 103 -10.36 -1.88 -11.41
N GLU A 104 -10.67 -2.08 -10.12
CA GLU A 104 -12.01 -1.84 -9.59
C GLU A 104 -12.36 -0.33 -9.49
N VAL A 105 -11.36 0.55 -9.47
CA VAL A 105 -11.53 1.98 -9.19
C VAL A 105 -12.24 2.75 -10.31
N PRO A 106 -11.87 2.65 -11.61
CA PRO A 106 -12.44 3.49 -12.65
C PRO A 106 -13.96 3.40 -12.76
N LYS A 107 -14.51 2.19 -12.66
CA LYS A 107 -15.96 1.96 -12.68
C LYS A 107 -16.65 2.61 -11.48
N GLN A 108 -16.08 2.49 -10.28
CA GLN A 108 -16.62 3.10 -9.07
C GLN A 108 -16.61 4.63 -9.17
N ILE A 109 -15.49 5.22 -9.60
CA ILE A 109 -15.38 6.67 -9.80
C ILE A 109 -16.37 7.16 -10.87
N HIS A 110 -16.53 6.44 -11.97
CA HIS A 110 -17.49 6.80 -13.02
C HIS A 110 -18.94 6.82 -12.52
N MET A 111 -19.29 5.92 -11.59
CA MET A 111 -20.63 5.91 -10.97
C MET A 111 -20.84 7.07 -9.99
N MET A 112 -19.78 7.58 -9.36
CA MET A 112 -19.84 8.64 -8.35
C MET A 112 -19.77 10.04 -8.95
N CYS A 113 -18.85 10.25 -9.89
CA CYS A 113 -18.52 11.56 -10.45
C CYS A 113 -19.06 11.69 -11.87
N ARG A 114 -19.86 12.74 -12.13
CA ARG A 114 -20.27 13.10 -13.49
C ARG A 114 -19.31 14.14 -14.07
N ASP A 115 -18.57 13.77 -15.10
CA ASP A 115 -17.82 14.73 -15.90
C ASP A 115 -18.70 15.45 -16.91
N ARG A 116 -18.45 16.75 -17.08
CA ARG A 116 -19.01 17.58 -18.15
C ARG A 116 -18.00 17.82 -19.28
N ALA A 117 -16.73 17.52 -19.03
CA ALA A 117 -15.66 17.69 -20.00
C ALA A 117 -15.73 16.61 -21.09
N PRO A 118 -15.26 16.90 -22.31
CA PRO A 118 -15.08 15.87 -23.33
C PRO A 118 -14.06 14.85 -22.84
N VAL A 119 -14.46 13.58 -22.80
CA VAL A 119 -13.61 12.46 -22.38
C VAL A 119 -13.12 11.69 -23.59
N ARG A 120 -11.90 11.16 -23.50
CA ARG A 120 -11.33 10.15 -24.41
C ARG A 120 -11.17 8.85 -23.65
N THR A 121 -11.32 7.72 -24.34
CA THR A 121 -11.01 6.42 -23.75
C THR A 121 -9.51 6.18 -23.84
N ILE A 122 -8.90 5.80 -22.72
CA ILE A 122 -7.56 5.22 -22.67
C ILE A 122 -7.62 3.82 -22.06
N GLY A 123 -6.63 3.00 -22.38
CA GLY A 123 -6.46 1.69 -21.79
C GLY A 123 -5.07 1.47 -21.22
N ILE A 124 -4.96 0.57 -20.24
CA ILE A 124 -3.66 0.03 -19.81
C ILE A 124 -2.90 -0.66 -20.96
N VAL A 125 -3.63 -1.09 -22.00
CA VAL A 125 -3.07 -1.62 -23.25
C VAL A 125 -2.28 -0.58 -24.05
N ASP A 126 -2.51 0.72 -23.81
CA ASP A 126 -1.75 1.81 -24.41
C ASP A 126 -0.43 2.08 -23.67
N SER A 127 -0.17 1.39 -22.55
CA SER A 127 1.09 1.50 -21.82
C SER A 127 2.24 0.86 -22.61
N PRO A 128 3.39 1.53 -22.77
CA PRO A 128 4.57 0.90 -23.36
C PRO A 128 5.08 -0.27 -22.52
N VAL A 129 4.87 -0.24 -21.19
CA VAL A 129 5.26 -1.31 -20.27
C VAL A 129 4.38 -2.55 -20.47
N MET A 130 3.14 -2.41 -20.96
CA MET A 130 2.28 -3.56 -21.27
C MET A 130 2.90 -4.45 -22.36
N ALA A 131 3.51 -3.86 -23.39
CA ALA A 131 4.19 -4.64 -24.42
C ALA A 131 5.38 -5.45 -23.85
N GLU A 132 6.15 -4.85 -22.95
CA GLU A 132 7.23 -5.54 -22.23
C GLU A 132 6.68 -6.66 -21.33
N PHE A 133 5.58 -6.41 -20.64
CA PHE A 133 4.93 -7.41 -19.78
C PHE A 133 4.41 -8.60 -20.57
N LEU A 134 3.75 -8.38 -21.71
CA LEU A 134 3.26 -9.47 -22.57
C LEU A 134 4.42 -10.33 -23.08
N LEU A 135 5.55 -9.72 -23.47
CA LEU A 135 6.73 -10.46 -23.89
C LEU A 135 7.33 -11.28 -22.74
N ALA A 136 7.47 -10.70 -21.54
CA ALA A 136 7.95 -11.42 -20.37
C ALA A 136 7.02 -12.57 -19.99
N SER A 137 5.70 -12.36 -20.07
CA SER A 137 4.68 -13.36 -19.77
C SER A 137 4.75 -14.54 -20.73
N GLU A 138 4.82 -14.28 -22.05
CA GLU A 138 5.00 -15.34 -23.05
C GLU A 138 6.27 -16.15 -22.79
N GLN A 139 7.38 -15.48 -22.46
CA GLN A 139 8.63 -16.16 -22.13
C GLN A 139 8.48 -17.06 -20.89
N LEU A 140 7.84 -16.56 -19.82
CA LEU A 140 7.58 -17.36 -18.61
C LEU A 140 6.70 -18.58 -18.92
N GLU A 141 5.63 -18.41 -19.69
CA GLU A 141 4.76 -19.53 -20.10
C GLU A 141 5.54 -20.61 -20.84
N GLN A 142 6.41 -20.22 -21.77
CA GLN A 142 7.30 -21.13 -22.47
C GLN A 142 8.27 -21.84 -21.50
N GLN A 143 8.85 -21.13 -20.52
CA GLN A 143 9.75 -21.74 -19.53
C GLN A 143 9.02 -22.73 -18.62
N ILE A 144 7.81 -22.41 -18.17
CA ILE A 144 6.98 -23.34 -17.39
C ILE A 144 6.70 -24.60 -18.21
N GLY A 145 6.30 -24.46 -19.48
CA GLY A 145 6.07 -25.60 -20.37
C GLY A 145 7.30 -26.51 -20.49
N ARG A 146 8.45 -25.91 -20.87
CA ARG A 146 9.72 -26.65 -21.01
C ARG A 146 10.15 -27.34 -19.73
N PHE A 147 10.08 -26.64 -18.58
CA PHE A 147 10.45 -27.20 -17.28
C PHE A 147 9.68 -28.48 -16.97
N PHE A 148 8.36 -28.49 -17.19
CA PHE A 148 7.53 -29.67 -16.92
C PHE A 148 7.70 -30.77 -17.98
N ASP A 149 7.93 -30.42 -19.25
CA ASP A 149 8.22 -31.40 -20.30
C ASP A 149 9.54 -32.13 -20.03
N GLU A 150 10.60 -31.40 -19.70
CA GLU A 150 11.90 -31.97 -19.32
C GLU A 150 11.78 -32.82 -18.06
N ARG A 151 11.07 -32.32 -17.04
CA ARG A 151 10.83 -33.08 -15.80
C ARG A 151 10.07 -34.38 -16.07
N ALA A 152 9.06 -34.36 -16.93
CA ALA A 152 8.33 -35.56 -17.33
C ALA A 152 9.22 -36.57 -18.09
N ALA A 153 10.10 -36.08 -18.98
CA ALA A 153 11.06 -36.93 -19.70
C ALA A 153 12.03 -37.67 -18.76
N HIS A 154 12.28 -37.12 -17.55
CA HIS A 154 13.12 -37.73 -16.52
C HIS A 154 12.31 -38.48 -15.44
N GLY A 155 11.06 -38.88 -15.73
CA GLY A 155 10.23 -39.67 -14.83
C GLY A 155 9.49 -38.86 -13.75
N GLY A 156 9.54 -37.52 -13.83
CA GLY A 156 8.72 -36.63 -13.02
C GLY A 156 7.28 -36.53 -13.53
N ARG A 157 6.46 -35.68 -12.89
CA ARG A 157 5.07 -35.44 -13.30
C ARG A 157 5.00 -34.42 -14.42
N SER A 158 4.19 -34.67 -15.44
CA SER A 158 3.81 -33.66 -16.44
C SER A 158 2.89 -32.59 -15.84
N ILE A 159 2.61 -31.50 -16.58
CA ILE A 159 1.62 -30.49 -16.16
C ILE A 159 0.27 -31.15 -15.82
N THR A 160 -0.25 -32.02 -16.70
CA THR A 160 -1.54 -32.69 -16.50
C THR A 160 -1.56 -33.53 -15.23
N GLN A 161 -0.50 -34.30 -14.97
CA GLN A 161 -0.39 -35.13 -13.77
C GLN A 161 -0.25 -34.28 -12.51
N THR A 162 0.55 -33.20 -12.57
CA THR A 162 0.71 -32.25 -11.47
C THR A 162 -0.62 -31.61 -11.11
N LEU A 163 -1.41 -31.16 -12.09
CA LEU A 163 -2.72 -30.56 -11.83
C LEU A 163 -3.75 -31.56 -11.32
N GLY A 164 -3.74 -32.80 -11.83
CA GLY A 164 -4.72 -33.82 -11.44
C GLY A 164 -4.45 -34.53 -10.12
N LEU A 165 -3.18 -34.62 -9.71
CA LEU A 165 -2.73 -35.40 -8.55
C LEU A 165 -1.98 -34.58 -7.49
N GLY A 166 -1.60 -33.35 -7.82
CA GLY A 166 -0.83 -32.47 -6.95
C GLY A 166 -1.62 -32.00 -5.73
N ARG A 167 -0.87 -31.66 -4.68
CA ARG A 167 -1.40 -31.08 -3.44
C ARG A 167 -0.85 -29.68 -3.23
N HIS A 168 -1.50 -28.88 -2.40
CA HIS A 168 -1.01 -27.54 -2.03
C HIS A 168 0.37 -27.55 -1.35
N THR A 169 0.80 -28.70 -0.81
CA THR A 169 2.13 -28.90 -0.24
C THR A 169 3.22 -29.17 -1.28
N ASP A 170 2.84 -29.51 -2.52
CA ASP A 170 3.77 -29.83 -3.60
C ASP A 170 4.19 -28.54 -4.33
N LEU A 171 5.49 -28.27 -4.43
CA LEU A 171 5.99 -27.06 -5.10
C LEU A 171 5.58 -27.00 -6.58
N ASP A 172 5.64 -28.14 -7.28
CA ASP A 172 5.19 -28.27 -8.67
C ASP A 172 3.74 -27.78 -8.85
N TYR A 173 2.85 -28.18 -7.93
CA TYR A 173 1.45 -27.77 -7.95
C TYR A 173 1.27 -26.31 -7.53
N ALA A 174 2.02 -25.85 -6.51
CA ALA A 174 1.96 -24.47 -6.05
C ALA A 174 2.33 -23.49 -7.16
N LEU A 175 3.40 -23.77 -7.92
CA LEU A 175 3.82 -22.97 -9.08
C LEU A 175 2.69 -22.87 -10.13
N LEU A 176 2.15 -24.01 -10.57
CA LEU A 176 1.09 -24.02 -11.58
C LEU A 176 -0.21 -23.37 -11.09
N ASN A 177 -0.53 -23.52 -9.80
CA ASN A 177 -1.70 -22.87 -9.22
C ASN A 177 -1.52 -21.35 -9.16
N LEU A 178 -0.34 -20.85 -8.78
CA LEU A 178 -0.03 -19.42 -8.81
C LEU A 178 -0.13 -18.87 -10.24
N ALA A 179 0.45 -19.55 -11.23
CA ALA A 179 0.36 -19.15 -12.63
C ALA A 179 -1.11 -19.05 -13.10
N ARG A 180 -1.93 -20.06 -12.81
CA ARG A 180 -3.36 -20.06 -13.16
C ARG A 180 -4.13 -18.94 -12.47
N SER A 181 -3.91 -18.73 -11.18
CA SER A 181 -4.56 -17.66 -10.43
C SER A 181 -4.15 -16.30 -10.99
N SER A 182 -2.87 -16.08 -11.26
CA SER A 182 -2.37 -14.86 -11.89
C SER A 182 -3.04 -14.59 -13.23
N VAL A 183 -3.23 -15.60 -14.10
CA VAL A 183 -3.97 -15.44 -15.37
C VAL A 183 -5.40 -14.98 -15.16
N HIS A 184 -6.11 -15.50 -14.16
CA HIS A 184 -7.46 -15.03 -13.85
C HIS A 184 -7.47 -13.56 -13.43
N GLU A 185 -6.55 -13.17 -12.54
CA GLU A 185 -6.44 -11.78 -12.10
C GLU A 185 -6.06 -10.85 -13.27
N MET A 186 -5.18 -11.30 -14.18
CA MET A 186 -4.80 -10.59 -15.42
C MET A 186 -5.98 -10.21 -16.28
N VAL A 187 -6.81 -11.18 -16.64
CA VAL A 187 -8.01 -10.93 -17.44
C VAL A 187 -8.94 -9.94 -16.76
N TYR A 188 -9.07 -10.00 -15.42
CA TYR A 188 -9.96 -9.12 -14.69
C TYR A 188 -9.48 -7.67 -14.66
N TRP A 189 -8.21 -7.41 -14.30
CA TRP A 189 -7.72 -6.05 -14.22
C TRP A 189 -7.54 -5.43 -15.61
N GLU A 190 -7.13 -6.19 -16.63
CA GLU A 190 -6.96 -5.69 -17.99
C GLU A 190 -8.30 -5.25 -18.57
N ALA A 191 -9.35 -6.07 -18.47
CA ALA A 191 -10.69 -5.70 -18.91
C ALA A 191 -11.23 -4.44 -18.23
N ASN A 192 -10.90 -4.22 -16.95
CA ASN A 192 -11.37 -3.06 -16.22
C ASN A 192 -10.54 -1.79 -16.46
N LEU A 193 -9.30 -1.93 -16.90
CA LEU A 193 -8.39 -0.81 -17.17
C LEU A 193 -8.23 -0.50 -18.67
N SER A 194 -8.84 -1.26 -19.58
CA SER A 194 -8.68 -1.09 -21.03
C SER A 194 -9.57 -0.02 -21.67
N GLU A 195 -10.71 0.31 -21.04
CA GLU A 195 -11.66 1.28 -21.59
C GLU A 195 -12.09 2.32 -20.54
N VAL A 196 -11.14 3.14 -20.12
CA VAL A 196 -11.38 4.17 -19.10
C VAL A 196 -11.54 5.54 -19.75
N ALA A 197 -12.74 6.12 -19.62
CA ALA A 197 -13.02 7.46 -20.11
C ALA A 197 -12.41 8.54 -19.20
N VAL A 198 -11.50 9.36 -19.72
CA VAL A 198 -10.76 10.38 -18.96
C VAL A 198 -10.57 11.65 -19.80
N ASP A 199 -10.47 12.81 -19.16
CA ASP A 199 -10.05 14.04 -19.82
C ASP A 199 -8.52 14.08 -19.94
N LEU A 200 -8.01 13.90 -21.16
CA LEU A 200 -6.57 13.91 -21.43
C LEU A 200 -6.02 15.30 -21.71
N GLY A 201 -6.84 16.33 -21.91
CA GLY A 201 -6.36 17.66 -22.30
C GLY A 201 -5.44 17.64 -23.54
N GLY A 202 -5.64 16.70 -24.47
CA GLY A 202 -4.82 16.55 -25.68
C GLY A 202 -3.61 15.61 -25.57
N ARG A 203 -3.31 15.07 -24.38
CA ARG A 203 -2.21 14.11 -24.15
C ARG A 203 -2.54 12.71 -24.66
N ASP A 204 -1.51 11.89 -24.84
CA ASP A 204 -1.60 10.43 -24.95
C ASP A 204 -1.44 9.74 -23.57
N TYR A 205 -1.42 8.41 -23.54
CA TYR A 205 -1.26 7.63 -22.30
C TYR A 205 0.07 7.94 -21.61
N GLU A 206 1.19 7.86 -22.35
CA GLU A 206 2.53 8.03 -21.79
C GLU A 206 2.72 9.39 -21.14
N GLN A 207 2.23 10.45 -21.81
CA GLN A 207 2.23 11.81 -21.29
C GLN A 207 1.26 11.99 -20.12
N PHE A 208 0.10 11.32 -20.17
CA PHE A 208 -0.89 11.39 -19.11
C PHE A 208 -0.34 10.81 -17.81
N VAL A 209 0.31 9.64 -17.87
CA VAL A 209 0.84 8.89 -16.71
C VAL A 209 2.26 9.33 -16.32
N ALA A 210 2.99 9.94 -17.25
CA ALA A 210 4.42 10.21 -17.17
C ALA A 210 5.27 8.93 -17.07
N SER A 211 5.04 7.98 -17.98
CA SER A 211 5.65 6.64 -17.98
C SER A 211 7.18 6.65 -17.81
N ASP A 212 7.90 7.57 -18.46
CA ASP A 212 9.36 7.68 -18.34
C ASP A 212 9.83 7.99 -16.91
N LEU A 213 9.15 8.90 -16.22
CA LEU A 213 9.48 9.26 -14.84
C LEU A 213 9.15 8.11 -13.89
N LEU A 214 8.07 7.36 -14.11
CA LEU A 214 7.74 6.18 -13.31
C LEU A 214 8.76 5.05 -13.53
N ARG A 215 9.19 4.83 -14.78
CA ARG A 215 10.27 3.90 -15.09
C ARG A 215 11.57 4.29 -14.39
N GLN A 216 11.92 5.57 -14.41
CA GLN A 216 13.07 6.10 -13.68
C GLN A 216 12.93 5.84 -12.17
N ALA A 217 11.76 6.14 -11.59
CA ALA A 217 11.50 5.93 -10.16
C ALA A 217 11.65 4.46 -9.74
N VAL A 218 11.27 3.49 -10.59
CA VAL A 218 11.45 2.06 -10.30
C VAL A 218 12.89 1.60 -10.54
N ALA A 219 13.54 2.11 -11.59
CA ALA A 219 14.91 1.73 -11.95
C ALA A 219 15.94 2.22 -10.93
N GLU A 220 15.80 3.44 -10.42
CA GLU A 220 16.71 4.01 -9.41
C GLU A 220 16.59 3.34 -8.04
N SER A 221 15.50 2.60 -7.77
CA SER A 221 15.33 1.82 -6.55
C SER A 221 15.98 0.42 -6.62
N GLN A 222 16.90 0.16 -7.55
CA GLN A 222 17.54 -1.15 -7.68
C GLN A 222 18.83 -1.25 -6.87
N LEU A 223 18.97 -2.36 -6.14
CA LEU A 223 20.24 -2.77 -5.54
C LEU A 223 21.06 -3.56 -6.56
N ARG A 224 22.38 -3.63 -6.35
CA ARG A 224 23.32 -4.35 -7.23
C ARG A 224 23.10 -5.85 -7.27
N ILE A 225 22.57 -6.41 -6.17
CA ILE A 225 22.24 -7.83 -6.06
C ILE A 225 20.72 -7.98 -6.08
N GLU A 226 20.25 -9.02 -6.76
CA GLU A 226 18.85 -9.38 -6.79
C GLU A 226 18.35 -9.72 -5.36
N THR A 227 17.38 -8.94 -4.89
CA THR A 227 16.71 -9.09 -3.60
C THR A 227 15.22 -8.77 -3.77
N CYS A 228 14.44 -8.81 -2.70
CA CYS A 228 13.05 -8.34 -2.69
C CYS A 228 12.93 -6.82 -2.45
N TYR A 229 14.04 -6.07 -2.52
CA TYR A 229 14.08 -4.64 -2.20
C TYR A 229 13.21 -3.81 -3.13
N THR A 230 13.24 -4.06 -4.45
CA THR A 230 12.41 -3.27 -5.36
C THR A 230 10.93 -3.57 -5.17
N GLU A 231 10.54 -4.82 -4.93
CA GLU A 231 9.15 -5.16 -4.62
C GLU A 231 8.68 -4.46 -3.34
N PHE A 232 9.53 -4.41 -2.32
CA PHE A 232 9.28 -3.64 -1.10
C PHE A 232 9.08 -2.15 -1.40
N VAL A 233 9.94 -1.54 -2.23
CA VAL A 233 9.82 -0.13 -2.59
C VAL A 233 8.55 0.13 -3.39
N ALA A 234 8.23 -0.68 -4.40
CA ALA A 234 7.07 -0.53 -5.25
C ALA A 234 5.74 -0.62 -4.47
N LEU A 235 5.65 -1.55 -3.51
CA LEU A 235 4.50 -1.67 -2.60
C LEU A 235 4.38 -0.54 -1.58
N HIS A 236 5.37 0.37 -1.49
CA HIS A 236 5.23 1.66 -0.81
C HIS A 236 4.91 2.80 -1.80
N GLN A 237 5.49 2.78 -3.00
CA GLN A 237 5.22 3.79 -4.03
C GLN A 237 3.74 3.84 -4.42
N VAL A 238 3.09 2.68 -4.57
CA VAL A 238 1.64 2.61 -4.86
C VAL A 238 0.81 3.29 -3.75
N PRO A 239 0.95 2.94 -2.45
CA PRO A 239 0.30 3.70 -1.38
C PRO A 239 0.64 5.19 -1.32
N GLU A 240 1.87 5.60 -1.63
CA GLU A 240 2.26 7.01 -1.64
C GLU A 240 1.51 7.81 -2.72
N ILE A 241 1.41 7.27 -3.94
CA ILE A 241 0.63 7.88 -5.04
C ILE A 241 -0.85 7.98 -4.65
N LEU A 242 -1.45 6.87 -4.22
CA LEU A 242 -2.88 6.80 -3.92
C LEU A 242 -3.26 7.63 -2.70
N SER A 243 -2.43 7.64 -1.66
CA SER A 243 -2.66 8.48 -0.47
C SER A 243 -2.56 9.96 -0.80
N CYS A 244 -1.66 10.35 -1.71
CA CYS A 244 -1.51 11.75 -2.11
C CYS A 244 -2.81 12.26 -2.75
N GLU A 245 -3.40 11.45 -3.62
CA GLU A 245 -4.67 11.79 -4.25
C GLU A 245 -5.87 11.69 -3.29
N ALA A 246 -5.91 10.67 -2.42
CA ALA A 246 -6.93 10.58 -1.38
C ALA A 246 -6.91 11.81 -0.45
N ASN A 247 -5.72 12.33 -0.13
CA ASN A 247 -5.56 13.55 0.68
C ASN A 247 -6.21 14.77 0.02
N ASP A 248 -6.03 14.97 -1.29
CA ASP A 248 -6.65 16.10 -1.99
C ASP A 248 -8.18 16.01 -1.99
N HIS A 249 -8.71 14.80 -2.15
CA HIS A 249 -10.14 14.56 -2.02
C HIS A 249 -10.65 14.82 -0.59
N VAL A 250 -9.94 14.38 0.45
CA VAL A 250 -10.34 14.64 1.84
C VAL A 250 -10.26 16.13 2.17
N ASP A 251 -9.23 16.84 1.73
CA ASP A 251 -9.10 18.28 1.93
C ASP A 251 -10.25 19.04 1.24
N HIS A 252 -10.59 18.68 -0.01
CA HIS A 252 -11.76 19.22 -0.69
C HIS A 252 -13.07 18.91 0.05
N ALA A 253 -13.23 17.69 0.57
CA ALA A 253 -14.40 17.32 1.37
C ALA A 253 -14.52 18.19 2.64
N VAL A 254 -13.42 18.41 3.37
CA VAL A 254 -13.37 19.29 4.54
C VAL A 254 -13.84 20.71 4.20
N ARG A 255 -13.38 21.25 3.07
CA ARG A 255 -13.81 22.58 2.59
C ARG A 255 -15.28 22.61 2.18
N ASP A 256 -15.77 21.54 1.56
CA ASP A 256 -17.17 21.39 1.16
C ASP A 256 -18.11 21.27 2.37
N ILE A 257 -17.71 20.55 3.43
CA ILE A 257 -18.43 20.47 4.71
C ILE A 257 -18.60 21.86 5.32
N ARG A 258 -17.51 22.63 5.44
CA ARG A 258 -17.54 24.01 5.96
C ARG A 258 -18.48 24.93 5.18
N ALA A 259 -18.61 24.69 3.88
CA ALA A 259 -19.46 25.47 3.01
C ALA A 259 -20.90 24.94 2.89
N GLY A 260 -21.26 23.88 3.63
CA GLY A 260 -22.59 23.25 3.56
C GLY A 260 -22.86 22.48 2.27
N ARG A 261 -21.83 22.15 1.49
CA ARG A 261 -21.92 21.42 0.21
C ARG A 261 -21.82 19.91 0.43
N TYR A 262 -22.76 19.34 1.19
CA TYR A 262 -22.67 17.95 1.67
C TYR A 262 -22.62 16.92 0.54
N SER A 263 -23.38 17.11 -0.54
CA SER A 263 -23.35 16.18 -1.68
C SER A 263 -21.96 16.09 -2.32
N GLN A 264 -21.27 17.23 -2.49
CA GLN A 264 -19.92 17.27 -3.02
C GLN A 264 -18.94 16.65 -2.03
N ALA A 265 -19.04 16.98 -0.73
CA ALA A 265 -18.22 16.36 0.30
C ALA A 265 -18.36 14.83 0.32
N THR A 266 -19.58 14.30 0.23
CA THR A 266 -19.85 12.86 0.15
C THR A 266 -19.15 12.25 -1.07
N GLU A 267 -19.30 12.83 -2.26
CA GLU A 267 -18.66 12.36 -3.48
C GLU A 267 -17.13 12.31 -3.31
N ARG A 268 -16.52 13.37 -2.75
CA ARG A 268 -15.07 13.42 -2.49
C ARG A 268 -14.60 12.33 -1.53
N LEU A 269 -15.31 12.10 -0.43
CA LEU A 269 -14.97 11.04 0.53
C LEU A 269 -15.15 9.65 -0.07
N GLN A 270 -16.13 9.45 -0.95
CA GLN A 270 -16.34 8.18 -1.65
C GLN A 270 -15.22 7.91 -2.65
N VAL A 271 -14.75 8.92 -3.38
CA VAL A 271 -13.57 8.78 -4.26
C VAL A 271 -12.33 8.44 -3.42
N ALA A 272 -12.06 9.18 -2.35
CA ALA A 272 -10.94 8.86 -1.45
C ALA A 272 -11.03 7.41 -0.94
N SER A 273 -12.19 7.00 -0.45
CA SER A 273 -12.44 5.62 0.01
C SER A 273 -12.22 4.57 -1.07
N THR A 274 -12.46 4.91 -2.33
CA THR A 274 -12.29 3.97 -3.45
C THR A 274 -10.81 3.69 -3.76
N LEU A 275 -9.90 4.62 -3.41
CA LEU A 275 -8.45 4.47 -3.64
C LEU A 275 -7.77 3.59 -2.59
N LEU A 276 -8.27 3.58 -1.35
CA LEU A 276 -7.62 2.92 -0.21
C LEU A 276 -7.53 1.37 -0.28
N PRO A 277 -8.47 0.62 -0.88
CA PRO A 277 -8.38 -0.84 -0.97
C PRO A 277 -7.08 -1.35 -1.59
N ALA A 278 -6.57 -0.69 -2.63
CA ALA A 278 -5.29 -1.04 -3.23
C ALA A 278 -4.09 -0.78 -2.28
N MET A 279 -4.20 0.23 -1.41
CA MET A 279 -3.19 0.48 -0.37
C MET A 279 -3.17 -0.64 0.67
N VAL A 280 -4.36 -1.14 1.08
CA VAL A 280 -4.51 -2.25 2.03
C VAL A 280 -3.94 -3.53 1.44
N GLU A 281 -4.31 -3.84 0.19
CA GLU A 281 -3.80 -5.00 -0.55
C GLU A 281 -2.26 -4.97 -0.68
N ALA A 282 -1.67 -3.80 -0.94
CA ALA A 282 -0.21 -3.67 -0.99
C ALA A 282 0.49 -4.06 0.33
N GLN A 283 -0.14 -3.76 1.48
CA GLN A 283 0.38 -4.18 2.79
C GLN A 283 0.20 -5.68 3.02
N GLN A 284 -0.92 -6.25 2.60
CA GLN A 284 -1.17 -7.70 2.70
C GLN A 284 -0.14 -8.49 1.88
N VAL A 285 0.07 -8.11 0.63
CA VAL A 285 1.07 -8.73 -0.24
C VAL A 285 2.46 -8.68 0.39
N MET A 286 2.85 -7.54 0.95
CA MET A 286 4.13 -7.40 1.63
C MET A 286 4.21 -8.29 2.87
N GLY A 287 3.15 -8.36 3.68
CA GLY A 287 3.10 -9.19 4.87
C GLY A 287 3.15 -10.70 4.58
N GLU A 288 2.62 -11.13 3.43
CA GLU A 288 2.59 -12.52 3.00
C GLU A 288 3.86 -12.96 2.25
N CYS A 289 4.43 -12.08 1.42
CA CYS A 289 5.52 -12.45 0.52
C CYS A 289 6.91 -12.12 1.07
N LEU A 290 7.03 -11.14 1.98
CA LEU A 290 8.32 -10.74 2.53
C LEU A 290 8.68 -11.55 3.78
N SER A 291 9.59 -12.50 3.61
CA SER A 291 10.13 -13.24 4.76
C SER A 291 11.05 -12.36 5.62
N ALA A 292 11.19 -12.69 6.90
CA ALA A 292 12.13 -12.01 7.79
C ALA A 292 13.57 -12.06 7.25
N ASN A 293 13.96 -13.21 6.68
CA ASN A 293 15.28 -13.39 6.09
C ASN A 293 15.49 -12.47 4.88
N ASP A 294 14.53 -12.44 3.94
CA ASP A 294 14.62 -11.58 2.75
C ASP A 294 14.70 -10.11 3.12
N TYR A 295 13.88 -9.69 4.11
CA TYR A 295 13.94 -8.34 4.65
C TYR A 295 15.31 -8.04 5.25
N HIS A 296 15.88 -8.96 6.04
CA HIS A 296 17.19 -8.77 6.67
C HIS A 296 18.32 -8.63 5.65
N ILE A 297 18.25 -9.30 4.49
CA ILE A 297 19.27 -9.19 3.44
C ILE A 297 19.49 -7.72 3.05
N PHE A 298 18.42 -6.97 2.77
CA PHE A 298 18.53 -5.58 2.32
C PHE A 298 18.25 -4.53 3.41
N ARG A 299 18.00 -4.94 4.65
CA ARG A 299 17.55 -4.03 5.73
C ARG A 299 18.49 -2.86 5.96
N ASP A 300 19.80 -3.08 5.90
CA ASP A 300 20.79 -2.01 6.09
C ASP A 300 20.71 -0.95 4.97
N ASN A 301 20.29 -1.31 3.75
CA ASN A 301 20.09 -0.39 2.64
C ASN A 301 18.90 0.54 2.83
N LEU A 302 17.98 0.23 3.73
CA LEU A 302 16.89 1.14 4.10
C LEU A 302 17.41 2.37 4.87
N GLY A 303 18.62 2.29 5.46
CA GLY A 303 19.22 3.39 6.22
C GLY A 303 18.33 3.87 7.36
N PRO A 304 18.36 5.16 7.73
CA PRO A 304 17.44 5.74 8.70
C PRO A 304 16.05 6.06 8.11
N ALA A 305 15.70 5.54 6.92
CA ALA A 305 14.35 5.69 6.41
C ALA A 305 13.34 4.98 7.31
N SER A 306 12.16 5.58 7.47
CA SER A 306 11.06 5.02 8.23
C SER A 306 9.76 5.50 7.63
N GLY A 307 8.74 4.65 7.59
CA GLY A 307 7.37 5.06 7.23
C GLY A 307 6.82 6.17 8.14
N MET A 308 7.45 6.41 9.30
CA MET A 308 7.19 7.61 10.08
C MET A 308 7.52 8.92 9.35
N HIS A 309 8.30 8.91 8.28
CA HIS A 309 8.66 10.13 7.57
C HIS A 309 7.82 10.36 6.32
N SER A 310 6.87 9.47 6.01
CA SER A 310 5.92 9.67 4.92
C SER A 310 5.10 10.95 5.12
N LEU A 311 5.23 11.90 4.19
CA LEU A 311 4.44 13.13 4.20
C LEU A 311 2.98 12.85 3.91
N SER A 312 2.72 12.09 2.84
CA SER A 312 1.37 11.83 2.36
C SER A 312 0.58 10.93 3.32
N ILE A 313 1.16 9.80 3.74
CA ILE A 313 0.45 8.83 4.56
C ILE A 313 0.43 9.29 6.02
N ARG A 314 1.58 9.46 6.68
CA ARG A 314 1.59 9.73 8.12
C ARG A 314 1.04 11.11 8.45
N TYR A 315 1.59 12.15 7.82
CA TYR A 315 1.32 13.52 8.25
C TYR A 315 -0.02 14.02 7.70
N HIS A 316 -0.27 13.86 6.40
CA HIS A 316 -1.52 14.33 5.81
C HIS A 316 -2.68 13.37 6.10
N LEU A 317 -2.64 12.14 5.57
CA LEU A 317 -3.77 11.21 5.62
C LEU A 317 -4.13 10.80 7.05
N LEU A 318 -3.15 10.35 7.83
CA LEU A 318 -3.40 9.70 9.12
C LEU A 318 -3.46 10.67 10.31
N ARG A 319 -3.02 11.92 10.15
CA ARG A 319 -2.98 12.92 11.24
C ARG A 319 -3.77 14.17 10.90
N ASP A 320 -3.31 14.98 9.95
CA ASP A 320 -3.80 16.35 9.77
C ASP A 320 -5.20 16.38 9.15
N LEU A 321 -5.38 15.69 8.03
CA LEU A 321 -6.68 15.62 7.35
C LEU A 321 -7.66 14.72 8.09
N PHE A 322 -7.19 13.62 8.69
CA PHE A 322 -8.01 12.79 9.57
C PHE A 322 -8.61 13.61 10.72
N THR A 323 -7.76 14.36 11.44
CA THR A 323 -8.23 15.21 12.56
C THR A 323 -9.17 16.30 12.07
N SER A 324 -8.85 16.94 10.95
CA SER A 324 -9.67 18.01 10.36
C SER A 324 -11.06 17.51 9.97
N LEU A 325 -11.15 16.37 9.26
CA LEU A 325 -12.43 15.79 8.83
C LEU A 325 -13.34 15.50 10.02
N TRP A 326 -12.83 14.78 11.03
CA TRP A 326 -13.65 14.42 12.19
C TRP A 326 -14.00 15.64 13.05
N GLY A 327 -13.11 16.63 13.15
CA GLY A 327 -13.37 17.89 13.83
C GLY A 327 -14.48 18.72 13.15
N GLU A 328 -14.46 18.82 11.82
CA GLU A 328 -15.50 19.54 11.07
C GLU A 328 -16.86 18.84 11.17
N LEU A 329 -16.89 17.51 11.04
CA LEU A 329 -18.13 16.74 11.21
C LEU A 329 -18.71 16.93 12.62
N GLU A 330 -17.87 16.85 13.66
CA GLU A 330 -18.33 17.06 15.02
C GLU A 330 -18.88 18.48 15.21
N SER A 331 -18.14 19.50 14.76
CA SER A 331 -18.57 20.89 14.85
C SER A 331 -19.90 21.12 14.13
N HIS A 332 -20.10 20.46 12.98
CA HIS A 332 -21.33 20.56 12.22
C HIS A 332 -22.54 20.03 13.00
N PHE A 333 -22.45 18.81 13.54
CA PHE A 333 -23.56 18.20 14.29
C PHE A 333 -23.76 18.80 15.68
N SER A 334 -22.72 19.41 16.28
CA SER A 334 -22.81 20.06 17.59
C SER A 334 -23.38 21.49 17.52
N GLY A 335 -23.36 22.13 16.34
CA GLY A 335 -23.79 23.53 16.17
C GLY A 335 -25.31 23.76 16.10
N GLY A 336 -26.12 22.71 16.21
CA GLY A 336 -27.58 22.78 16.09
C GLY A 336 -28.32 23.10 17.40
N SER A 337 -29.66 23.13 17.34
CA SER A 337 -30.54 23.28 18.51
C SER A 337 -30.68 21.99 19.35
N TYR A 338 -29.85 20.98 19.09
CA TYR A 338 -29.90 19.69 19.75
C TYR A 338 -29.25 19.73 21.13
N VAL A 339 -29.78 18.94 22.05
CA VAL A 339 -29.30 18.88 23.44
C VAL A 339 -27.94 18.18 23.56
N SER A 340 -27.61 17.30 22.61
CA SER A 340 -26.31 16.62 22.50
C SER A 340 -25.98 16.22 21.07
N LEU A 341 -24.72 15.82 20.84
CA LEU A 341 -24.28 15.27 19.57
C LEU A 341 -25.02 13.96 19.23
N GLU A 342 -25.21 13.10 20.23
CA GLU A 342 -25.95 11.84 20.09
C GLU A 342 -27.39 12.09 19.61
N ALA A 343 -28.09 13.06 20.23
CA ALA A 343 -29.44 13.43 19.82
C ALA A 343 -29.47 14.02 18.40
N ALA A 344 -28.47 14.80 18.01
CA ALA A 344 -28.37 15.37 16.67
C ALA A 344 -28.22 14.27 15.59
N VAL A 345 -27.34 13.30 15.84
CA VAL A 345 -27.10 12.19 14.91
C VAL A 345 -28.29 11.23 14.86
N GLU A 346 -28.89 10.91 16.01
CA GLU A 346 -30.09 10.07 16.08
C GLU A 346 -31.26 10.71 15.33
N GLN A 347 -31.51 12.01 15.54
CA GLN A 347 -32.56 12.71 14.81
C GLN A 347 -32.30 12.73 13.30
N MET A 348 -31.07 13.03 12.87
CA MET A 348 -30.69 12.97 11.46
C MET A 348 -30.95 11.57 10.87
N ASP A 349 -30.66 10.51 11.61
CA ASP A 349 -30.91 9.13 11.16
C ASP A 349 -32.40 8.80 11.07
N LEU A 350 -33.22 9.25 12.03
CA LEU A 350 -34.67 9.08 12.02
C LEU A 350 -35.32 9.85 10.86
N GLU A 351 -34.88 11.08 10.62
CA GLU A 351 -35.43 11.99 9.62
C GLU A 351 -34.70 11.93 8.27
N ARG A 352 -33.83 10.93 8.04
CA ARG A 352 -32.96 10.85 6.84
C ARG A 352 -33.74 10.83 5.52
N HIS A 353 -35.02 10.48 5.55
CA HIS A 353 -35.90 10.43 4.37
C HIS A 353 -36.89 11.61 4.32
N ASP A 354 -36.88 12.50 5.30
CA ASP A 354 -37.84 13.60 5.41
C ASP A 354 -37.42 14.80 4.56
N SER A 355 -36.11 14.96 4.30
CA SER A 355 -35.58 16.00 3.43
C SER A 355 -34.33 15.56 2.68
N ALA A 356 -34.08 16.19 1.53
CA ALA A 356 -32.86 15.98 0.75
C ALA A 356 -31.58 16.33 1.55
N GLN A 357 -31.67 17.34 2.42
CA GLN A 357 -30.54 17.74 3.26
C GLN A 357 -30.20 16.68 4.32
N ASN A 358 -31.21 16.14 5.01
CA ASN A 358 -31.00 15.07 5.99
C ASN A 358 -30.42 13.82 5.33
N TRP A 359 -30.90 13.48 4.13
CA TRP A 359 -30.34 12.39 3.34
C TRP A 359 -28.86 12.61 2.99
N GLN A 360 -28.49 13.83 2.58
CA GLN A 360 -27.10 14.17 2.28
C GLN A 360 -26.20 14.10 3.52
N LEU A 361 -26.65 14.61 4.66
CA LEU A 361 -25.90 14.52 5.92
C LEU A 361 -25.69 13.08 6.38
N HIS A 362 -26.73 12.25 6.30
CA HIS A 362 -26.64 10.83 6.59
C HIS A 362 -25.59 10.14 5.70
N ASN A 363 -25.61 10.40 4.40
CA ASN A 363 -24.65 9.82 3.46
C ASN A 363 -23.22 10.34 3.64
N LEU A 364 -23.06 11.63 3.93
CA LEU A 364 -21.77 12.23 4.27
C LEU A 364 -21.14 11.51 5.46
N LEU A 365 -21.92 11.32 6.52
CA LEU A 365 -21.44 10.65 7.72
C LEU A 365 -21.10 9.17 7.43
N ASN A 366 -21.93 8.45 6.68
CA ASN A 366 -21.63 7.08 6.26
C ASN A 366 -20.34 6.99 5.40
N ALA A 367 -20.12 7.94 4.49
CA ALA A 367 -18.90 7.98 3.68
C ALA A 367 -17.65 8.24 4.54
N ALA A 368 -17.75 9.08 5.57
CA ALA A 368 -16.66 9.30 6.52
C ALA A 368 -16.34 8.05 7.35
N PHE A 369 -17.35 7.30 7.80
CA PHE A 369 -17.14 6.02 8.50
C PHE A 369 -16.48 4.97 7.60
N ARG A 370 -16.92 4.84 6.34
CA ARG A 370 -16.29 3.93 5.38
C ARG A 370 -14.83 4.29 5.12
N LEU A 371 -14.51 5.57 4.99
CA LEU A 371 -13.12 6.01 4.87
C LEU A 371 -12.31 5.61 6.10
N TYR A 372 -12.87 5.77 7.30
CA TYR A 372 -12.22 5.35 8.55
C TYR A 372 -11.97 3.84 8.61
N GLU A 373 -12.94 3.01 8.24
CA GLU A 373 -12.78 1.54 8.23
C GLU A 373 -11.61 1.12 7.34
N LEU A 374 -11.45 1.75 6.18
CA LEU A 374 -10.34 1.49 5.26
C LEU A 374 -8.99 1.98 5.80
N ILE A 375 -8.96 3.14 6.46
CA ILE A 375 -7.76 3.65 7.13
C ILE A 375 -7.35 2.72 8.30
N ASP A 376 -8.31 2.25 9.10
CA ASP A 376 -8.04 1.32 10.19
C ASP A 376 -7.60 -0.05 9.66
N GLY A 377 -8.22 -0.53 8.58
CA GLY A 377 -7.79 -1.71 7.84
C GLY A 377 -6.34 -1.60 7.37
N TRP A 378 -5.95 -0.49 6.74
CA TRP A 378 -4.56 -0.26 6.34
C TRP A 378 -3.59 -0.28 7.53
N ARG A 379 -3.95 0.37 8.65
CA ARG A 379 -3.12 0.36 9.87
C ARG A 379 -2.98 -1.04 10.46
N HIS A 380 -4.04 -1.85 10.36
CA HIS A 380 -4.01 -3.24 10.79
C HIS A 380 -3.05 -4.05 9.94
N GLU A 381 -3.18 -3.99 8.62
CA GLU A 381 -2.33 -4.74 7.70
C GLU A 381 -0.86 -4.30 7.78
N HIS A 382 -0.61 -2.99 7.95
CA HIS A 382 0.75 -2.46 8.13
C HIS A 382 1.46 -3.02 9.39
N LEU A 383 0.73 -3.61 10.36
CA LEU A 383 1.37 -4.29 11.51
C LEU A 383 2.02 -5.62 11.13
N HIS A 384 1.60 -6.26 10.03
CA HIS A 384 2.12 -7.58 9.64
C HIS A 384 3.63 -7.53 9.37
N MET A 385 4.12 -6.52 8.64
CA MET A 385 5.54 -6.42 8.32
C MET A 385 6.43 -6.29 9.58
N PRO A 386 6.27 -5.30 10.48
CA PRO A 386 7.11 -5.22 11.68
C PRO A 386 6.93 -6.44 12.59
N ARG A 387 5.73 -7.03 12.64
CA ARG A 387 5.46 -8.26 13.38
C ARG A 387 6.26 -9.45 12.83
N ASN A 388 6.23 -9.66 11.52
CA ASN A 388 6.86 -10.81 10.86
C ASN A 388 8.37 -10.64 10.70
N CYS A 389 8.85 -9.41 10.47
CA CYS A 389 10.25 -9.14 10.10
C CYS A 389 11.11 -8.58 11.23
N LEU A 390 10.53 -7.91 12.23
CA LEU A 390 11.28 -7.35 13.38
C LEU A 390 11.02 -8.11 14.68
N GLY A 391 9.84 -8.70 14.83
CA GLY A 391 9.41 -9.35 16.08
C GLY A 391 9.21 -8.36 17.23
N GLY A 392 9.25 -8.87 18.45
CA GLY A 392 9.06 -8.12 19.69
C GLY A 392 10.26 -8.17 20.65
N GLY A 393 10.02 -7.78 21.90
CA GLY A 393 11.04 -7.84 22.95
C GLY A 393 12.09 -6.72 22.86
N GLY A 394 11.65 -5.51 22.50
CA GLY A 394 12.52 -4.34 22.48
C GLY A 394 13.39 -4.17 21.22
N THR A 395 13.16 -4.97 20.16
CA THR A 395 13.87 -4.81 18.88
C THR A 395 13.68 -3.39 18.35
N LYS A 396 14.80 -2.66 18.22
CA LYS A 396 14.80 -1.30 17.67
C LYS A 396 14.55 -1.29 16.17
N SER A 397 13.82 -0.28 15.71
CA SER A 397 13.74 0.07 14.29
C SER A 397 15.08 0.63 13.78
N MET A 398 15.24 0.80 12.46
CA MET A 398 16.49 1.29 11.87
C MET A 398 16.92 2.69 12.34
N ILE A 399 15.93 3.50 12.76
CA ILE A 399 16.11 4.83 13.36
C ILE A 399 16.30 4.79 14.88
N GLY A 400 16.42 3.60 15.47
CA GLY A 400 16.67 3.43 16.90
C GLY A 400 15.44 3.59 17.79
N VAL A 401 14.22 3.70 17.24
CA VAL A 401 13.00 3.76 18.07
C VAL A 401 12.86 2.44 18.83
N PRO A 402 12.75 2.48 20.18
CA PRO A 402 12.57 1.29 21.00
C PRO A 402 11.27 0.58 20.65
N ASP A 403 11.36 -0.73 20.44
CA ASP A 403 10.22 -1.61 20.12
C ASP A 403 9.40 -1.10 18.92
N GLY A 404 9.91 -1.37 17.72
CA GLY A 404 9.28 -0.93 16.47
C GLY A 404 7.83 -1.40 16.34
N LEU A 405 7.53 -2.64 16.75
CA LEU A 405 6.18 -3.20 16.73
C LEU A 405 5.23 -2.43 17.68
N LEU A 406 5.64 -2.24 18.94
CA LEU A 406 4.83 -1.52 19.91
C LEU A 406 4.59 -0.07 19.50
N THR A 407 5.57 0.56 18.82
CA THR A 407 5.42 1.90 18.28
C THR A 407 4.32 1.97 17.22
N VAL A 408 4.31 1.05 16.26
CA VAL A 408 3.26 0.99 15.23
C VAL A 408 1.90 0.68 15.84
N GLN A 409 1.83 -0.21 16.84
CA GLN A 409 0.60 -0.48 17.60
C GLN A 409 0.07 0.78 18.27
N ARG A 410 0.92 1.55 18.96
CA ARG A 410 0.54 2.82 19.59
C ARG A 410 0.07 3.87 18.58
N MET A 411 0.63 3.90 17.37
CA MET A 411 0.16 4.81 16.32
C MET A 411 -1.26 4.46 15.87
N ARG A 412 -1.55 3.18 15.67
CA ARG A 412 -2.90 2.71 15.37
C ARG A 412 -3.86 3.08 16.49
N ASP A 413 -3.52 2.72 17.73
CA ASP A 413 -4.39 2.91 18.89
C ASP A 413 -4.59 4.40 19.22
N GLY A 414 -3.56 5.22 19.05
CA GLY A 414 -3.61 6.66 19.29
C GLY A 414 -4.55 7.41 18.33
N ALA A 415 -4.67 6.94 17.09
CA ALA A 415 -5.61 7.53 16.15
C ALA A 415 -7.07 7.18 16.50
N ASN A 416 -7.31 5.99 17.04
CA ASN A 416 -8.62 5.58 17.57
C ASN A 416 -8.96 6.31 18.90
N ALA A 417 -8.00 7.02 19.52
CA ALA A 417 -8.23 7.85 20.68
C ALA A 417 -8.68 9.29 20.36
N LEU A 418 -8.83 9.65 19.07
CA LEU A 418 -9.30 10.98 18.69
C LEU A 418 -10.70 11.26 19.26
N SER A 419 -10.86 12.37 19.99
CA SER A 419 -12.09 12.66 20.72
C SER A 419 -13.30 12.86 19.81
N SER A 420 -13.12 13.59 18.70
CA SER A 420 -14.19 13.85 17.71
C SER A 420 -14.69 12.57 17.05
N LEU A 421 -13.76 11.71 16.60
CA LEU A 421 -14.04 10.38 16.07
C LEU A 421 -14.87 9.55 17.06
N ASN A 422 -14.41 9.45 18.32
CA ASN A 422 -15.07 8.64 19.34
C ASN A 422 -16.47 9.14 19.68
N ARG A 423 -16.66 10.46 19.76
CA ARG A 423 -17.97 11.07 20.02
C ARG A 423 -18.96 10.78 18.89
N LEU A 424 -18.53 10.88 17.64
CA LEU A 424 -19.37 10.54 16.48
C LEU A 424 -19.65 9.03 16.38
N HIS A 425 -18.67 8.16 16.67
CA HIS A 425 -18.91 6.70 16.76
C HIS A 425 -19.97 6.39 17.82
N ARG A 426 -19.83 6.96 19.02
CA ARG A 426 -20.81 6.78 20.11
C ARG A 426 -22.20 7.29 19.72
N ALA A 427 -22.27 8.44 19.05
CA ALA A 427 -23.51 8.99 18.53
C ALA A 427 -24.21 8.08 17.51
N ARG A 428 -23.46 7.22 16.81
CA ARG A 428 -24.00 6.15 15.95
C ARG A 428 -24.19 4.81 16.66
N GLY A 429 -24.00 4.73 17.98
CA GLY A 429 -24.07 3.47 18.72
C GLY A 429 -22.91 2.51 18.43
N MET A 430 -21.79 3.02 17.92
CA MET A 430 -20.59 2.25 17.58
C MET A 430 -19.41 2.60 18.51
N VAL A 431 -18.38 1.76 18.49
CA VAL A 431 -17.10 2.01 19.17
C VAL A 431 -16.02 2.14 18.10
N ALA A 432 -15.19 3.19 18.19
CA ALA A 432 -14.05 3.34 17.29
C ALA A 432 -12.95 2.34 17.68
N GLY A 433 -12.50 1.56 16.71
CA GLY A 433 -11.39 0.61 16.87
C GLY A 433 -11.74 -0.63 17.67
N PRO A 434 -10.75 -1.50 17.92
CA PRO A 434 -10.95 -2.71 18.70
C PRO A 434 -11.33 -2.38 20.15
N ALA A 435 -12.28 -3.11 20.72
CA ALA A 435 -12.72 -2.94 22.10
C ALA A 435 -11.52 -3.01 23.07
N GLN A 436 -11.23 -1.91 23.76
CA GLN A 436 -10.12 -1.84 24.71
C GLN A 436 -10.38 -2.79 25.89
N GLY A 437 -9.55 -3.83 26.02
CA GLY A 437 -9.40 -4.59 27.27
C GLY A 437 -10.23 -5.87 27.48
N SER A 438 -11.04 -6.35 26.51
CA SER A 438 -11.90 -7.53 26.78
C SER A 438 -12.01 -8.57 25.66
N ALA A 439 -11.29 -8.42 24.54
CA ALA A 439 -11.29 -9.46 23.52
C ALA A 439 -10.57 -10.71 24.06
N ALA A 440 -11.33 -11.76 24.36
CA ALA A 440 -10.82 -13.03 24.89
C ALA A 440 -9.65 -13.59 24.05
N LEU A 441 -9.70 -13.40 22.73
CA LEU A 441 -8.62 -13.76 21.80
C LEU A 441 -7.36 -12.90 22.00
N GLY A 442 -7.51 -11.58 22.14
CA GLY A 442 -6.38 -10.69 22.40
C GLY A 442 -5.68 -11.02 23.73
N GLN A 443 -6.46 -11.34 24.77
CA GLN A 443 -5.91 -11.82 26.04
C GLN A 443 -5.20 -13.17 25.88
N HIS A 444 -5.80 -14.12 25.16
CA HIS A 444 -5.21 -15.44 24.91
C HIS A 444 -3.89 -15.36 24.14
N LEU A 445 -3.84 -14.56 23.06
CA LEU A 445 -2.67 -14.33 22.22
C LEU A 445 -1.64 -13.40 22.87
N GLY A 446 -2.04 -12.62 23.89
CA GLY A 446 -1.15 -11.78 24.68
C GLY A 446 -0.41 -12.53 25.79
N ARG A 447 -0.80 -13.77 26.10
CA ARG A 447 -0.12 -14.56 27.15
C ARG A 447 1.32 -14.86 26.77
N ALA A 448 2.23 -14.77 27.74
CA ALA A 448 3.66 -14.97 27.53
C ALA A 448 4.03 -16.38 27.02
N ASP A 449 3.17 -17.37 27.23
CA ASP A 449 3.30 -18.76 26.79
C ASP A 449 2.59 -19.05 25.45
N SER A 450 1.85 -18.08 24.90
CA SER A 450 1.18 -18.24 23.61
C SER A 450 2.21 -18.44 22.48
N LEU A 451 1.83 -19.21 21.46
CA LEU A 451 2.65 -19.38 20.25
C LEU A 451 2.97 -18.02 19.60
N ASP A 452 1.99 -17.12 19.58
CA ASP A 452 2.11 -15.76 19.06
C ASP A 452 3.25 -14.97 19.72
N GLN A 453 3.23 -14.85 21.05
CA GLN A 453 4.28 -14.17 21.81
C GLN A 453 5.62 -14.88 21.70
N ARG A 454 5.63 -16.22 21.60
CA ARG A 454 6.87 -16.97 21.38
C ARG A 454 7.49 -16.60 20.04
N LEU A 455 6.74 -16.68 18.94
CA LEU A 455 7.22 -16.31 17.61
C LEU A 455 7.75 -14.87 17.58
N LEU A 456 7.02 -13.92 18.15
CA LEU A 456 7.47 -12.53 18.28
C LEU A 456 8.82 -12.41 19.00
N ARG A 457 9.01 -13.11 20.12
CA ARG A 457 10.27 -13.08 20.87
C ARG A 457 11.43 -13.70 20.09
N GLU A 458 11.22 -14.85 19.46
CA GLU A 458 12.27 -15.54 18.69
C GLU A 458 12.70 -14.70 17.47
N THR A 459 11.75 -14.18 16.70
CA THR A 459 12.03 -13.27 15.58
C THR A 459 12.77 -12.02 16.06
N GLY A 460 12.35 -11.48 17.20
CA GLY A 460 13.00 -10.33 17.82
C GLY A 460 14.43 -10.60 18.25
N ALA A 461 14.68 -11.73 18.92
CA ALA A 461 16.01 -12.15 19.32
C ALA A 461 16.92 -12.31 18.10
N PHE A 462 16.47 -13.05 17.09
CA PHE A 462 17.21 -13.22 15.84
C PHE A 462 17.53 -11.88 15.18
N THR A 463 16.56 -10.95 15.09
CA THR A 463 16.77 -9.61 14.51
C THR A 463 17.78 -8.78 15.31
N ARG A 464 17.79 -8.88 16.64
CA ARG A 464 18.78 -8.16 17.46
C ARG A 464 20.19 -8.72 17.27
N ASP A 465 20.31 -10.03 17.14
CA ASP A 465 21.59 -10.72 16.91
C ASP A 465 22.17 -10.41 15.53
N GLN A 466 21.31 -10.30 14.50
CA GLN A 466 21.74 -9.93 13.15
C GLN A 466 22.13 -8.45 13.02
N PHE A 467 21.52 -7.55 13.82
CA PHE A 467 21.73 -6.09 13.70
C PHE A 467 22.13 -5.44 15.03
N PRO A 468 23.27 -5.84 15.65
CA PRO A 468 23.70 -5.31 16.94
C PRO A 468 23.97 -3.80 16.90
N HIS A 469 24.50 -3.29 15.77
CA HIS A 469 24.71 -1.86 15.55
C HIS A 469 23.42 -1.05 15.65
N VAL A 470 22.30 -1.57 15.14
CA VAL A 470 20.99 -0.91 15.23
C VAL A 470 20.49 -0.91 16.69
N GLN A 471 20.75 -1.97 17.44
CA GLN A 471 20.33 -2.05 18.84
C GLN A 471 21.11 -1.09 19.75
N GLN A 472 22.36 -0.77 19.38
CA GLN A 472 23.22 0.16 20.10
C GLN A 472 22.95 1.63 19.76
N LYS A 473 22.22 1.94 18.66
CA LYS A 473 21.87 3.32 18.33
C LYS A 473 21.08 3.97 19.47
N GLU A 474 21.58 5.10 19.97
CA GLU A 474 20.70 6.09 20.59
C GLU A 474 19.73 6.55 19.52
N THR A 475 18.44 6.76 19.86
CA THR A 475 17.40 7.15 18.89
C THR A 475 17.95 8.21 17.95
N CYS A 476 17.89 7.95 16.64
CA CYS A 476 18.55 8.77 15.65
C CYS A 476 18.05 10.21 15.78
N PRO A 477 18.94 11.18 16.03
CA PRO A 477 18.58 12.58 16.08
C PRO A 477 18.47 13.05 14.63
N PHE A 478 17.37 12.74 13.94
CA PHE A 478 16.94 13.69 12.93
C PHE A 478 16.76 14.98 13.69
N SER A 479 17.76 15.86 13.54
CA SER A 479 17.84 17.09 14.29
C SER A 479 16.52 17.81 14.05
N ARG A 480 15.92 18.33 15.12
CA ARG A 480 14.73 19.21 15.09
C ARG A 480 14.91 20.47 14.21
N LYS A 481 15.92 20.52 13.35
CA LYS A 481 16.31 21.63 12.49
C LYS A 481 15.79 21.53 11.06
N GLU A 482 15.34 20.35 10.59
CA GLU A 482 14.57 20.34 9.35
C GLU A 482 13.19 20.93 9.62
N PRO A 483 12.79 22.00 8.92
CA PRO A 483 11.48 22.58 9.12
C PRO A 483 10.44 21.49 8.89
N VAL A 484 9.47 21.40 9.80
CA VAL A 484 8.25 20.61 9.57
C VAL A 484 7.76 21.01 8.18
N ARG A 485 7.81 20.07 7.22
CA ARG A 485 7.30 20.29 5.88
C ARG A 485 5.86 20.74 6.04
N ARG A 486 5.61 22.00 5.70
CA ARG A 486 4.25 22.55 5.66
C ARG A 486 3.63 22.09 4.34
N PRO A 487 2.30 21.89 4.32
CA PRO A 487 1.57 21.50 3.12
C PRO A 487 1.89 22.39 1.92
#